data_AF-A0A2H6NDT0-F1
#
_entry.id   AF-A0A2H6NDT0-F1
#
_cell.length_a   1.000
_cell.length_b   1.000
_cell.length_c   1.000
_cell.angle_alpha   90.00
_cell.angle_beta   90.00
_cell.angle_gamma   90.00
#
_symmetry.space_group_name_H-M   'P 1'
#
loop_
_entity.id
_entity.type
_entity.pdbx_description
1 polymer ?
#
loop_
_entity_poly.entity_id
_entity_poly.type
_entity_poly.pdbx_seq_one_letter_code
_entity_poly.pdbx_strand_id
1 'polypeptide(L)'
;ALDLTQVIQGPTHTGGNTLDLVFVSGQCNNDLVIENIAYTPLSWSDHFLLSLDFRTAIPHRREADQTIWYRPRRLMEPERFQTELGPIPEALAHSSAEVLAEAWDRAAAGALNRVVPLRPLIRRGSRAAPWFTRELGEMKRLKRRLESSWRVSRSESDRALVRAHVRAYLVAIKAE
;
A
#
# COMPACT_ATOMS: atom_id res chain seq x y z
N ALA A 1 32.22 9.70 7.80
CA ALA A 1 32.79 8.41 7.34
C ALA A 1 31.64 7.54 6.85
N LEU A 2 31.85 6.74 5.80
CA LEU A 2 30.85 5.76 5.35
C LEU A 2 30.88 4.59 6.34
N ASP A 3 29.76 4.34 7.03
CA ASP A 3 29.62 3.27 8.01
C ASP A 3 29.44 1.93 7.28
N LEU A 4 30.54 1.36 6.78
CA LEU A 4 30.56 0.14 5.97
C LEU A 4 31.35 -0.95 6.68
N THR A 5 30.76 -2.13 6.82
CA THR A 5 31.40 -3.33 7.37
C THR A 5 31.60 -4.36 6.27
N GLN A 6 32.84 -4.83 6.10
CA GLN A 6 33.16 -5.90 5.15
C GLN A 6 32.73 -7.26 5.71
N VAL A 7 32.01 -8.02 4.89
CA VAL A 7 31.43 -9.32 5.27
C VAL A 7 32.36 -10.48 4.93
N ILE A 8 33.03 -10.40 3.78
CA ILE A 8 33.94 -11.44 3.31
C ILE A 8 35.30 -11.27 3.98
N GLN A 9 35.75 -12.30 4.70
CA GLN A 9 37.04 -12.29 5.40
C GLN A 9 38.02 -13.36 4.92
N GLY A 10 37.56 -14.30 4.07
CA GLY A 10 38.38 -15.40 3.55
C GLY A 10 39.01 -15.10 2.20
N PRO A 11 39.98 -15.93 1.75
CA PRO A 11 40.51 -15.86 0.40
C PRO A 11 39.38 -16.16 -0.60
N THR A 12 39.25 -15.33 -1.62
CA THR A 12 38.27 -15.50 -2.71
C THR A 12 38.93 -15.93 -4.00
N HIS A 13 40.26 -16.02 -4.00
CA HIS A 13 41.07 -16.41 -5.12
C HIS A 13 42.03 -17.54 -4.71
N THR A 14 42.32 -18.45 -5.64
CA THR A 14 43.22 -19.62 -5.46
C THR A 14 44.62 -19.23 -4.98
N GLY A 15 45.07 -18.02 -5.32
CA GLY A 15 46.32 -17.42 -4.83
C GLY A 15 46.29 -16.90 -3.38
N GLY A 16 45.23 -17.17 -2.61
CA GLY A 16 45.14 -16.81 -1.19
C GLY A 16 44.71 -15.36 -0.90
N ASN A 17 44.33 -14.61 -1.92
CA ASN A 17 43.92 -13.21 -1.80
C ASN A 17 42.39 -13.06 -1.68
N THR A 18 41.94 -12.00 -1.01
CA THR A 18 40.54 -11.59 -0.93
C THR A 18 40.34 -10.43 -1.91
N LEU A 19 39.88 -10.73 -3.12
CA LEU A 19 39.66 -9.73 -4.17
C LEU A 19 38.18 -9.42 -4.37
N ASP A 20 37.30 -10.36 -3.98
CA ASP A 20 35.85 -10.21 -4.08
C ASP A 20 35.31 -9.71 -2.74
N LEU A 21 34.82 -8.48 -2.71
CA LEU A 21 34.42 -7.78 -1.50
C LEU A 21 32.91 -7.57 -1.45
N VAL A 22 32.31 -7.88 -0.31
CA VAL A 22 30.91 -7.55 0.00
C VAL A 22 30.88 -6.68 1.24
N PHE A 23 30.20 -5.54 1.15
CA PHE A 23 30.05 -4.58 2.24
C PHE A 23 28.58 -4.44 2.63
N VAL A 24 28.34 -4.26 3.93
CA VAL A 24 27.05 -3.93 4.51
C VAL A 24 27.15 -2.55 5.15
N SER A 25 26.14 -1.70 4.90
CA SER A 25 26.01 -0.43 5.60
C SER A 25 25.54 -0.67 7.03
N GLY A 26 26.15 0.00 8.01
CA GLY A 26 25.74 -0.10 9.42
C GLY A 26 24.32 0.41 9.66
N GLN A 27 23.74 1.19 8.73
CA GLN A 27 22.30 1.50 8.70
C GLN A 27 21.41 0.26 8.56
N CYS A 28 21.95 -0.85 8.05
CA CYS A 28 21.25 -2.10 7.80
C CYS A 28 21.53 -3.16 8.89
N ASN A 29 22.42 -2.91 9.84
CA ASN A 29 23.01 -3.95 10.69
C ASN A 29 22.00 -4.67 11.60
N ASN A 30 20.86 -4.03 11.90
CA ASN A 30 19.77 -4.63 12.69
C ASN A 30 18.71 -5.31 11.81
N ASP A 31 18.64 -4.94 10.52
CA ASP A 31 17.61 -5.40 9.60
C ASP A 31 18.10 -6.46 8.61
N LEU A 32 19.42 -6.63 8.49
CA LEU A 32 20.09 -7.55 7.58
C LEU A 32 21.05 -8.45 8.36
N VAL A 33 20.68 -9.71 8.55
CA VAL A 33 21.55 -10.73 9.12
C VAL A 33 22.12 -11.57 7.98
N ILE A 34 23.45 -11.64 7.88
CA ILE A 34 24.13 -12.50 6.92
C ILE A 34 24.51 -13.81 7.60
N GLU A 35 24.20 -14.92 6.94
CA GLU A 35 24.43 -16.28 7.42
C GLU A 35 25.11 -17.11 6.32
N ASN A 36 25.69 -18.26 6.70
CA ASN A 36 26.15 -19.31 5.77
C ASN A 36 27.05 -18.83 4.63
N ILE A 37 28.06 -18.01 4.92
CA ILE A 37 29.04 -17.61 3.90
C ILE A 37 29.87 -18.85 3.50
N ALA A 38 29.68 -19.32 2.28
CA ALA A 38 30.39 -20.45 1.70
C ALA A 38 31.28 -20.01 0.53
N TYR A 39 32.47 -20.61 0.47
CA TYR A 39 33.49 -20.37 -0.54
C TYR A 39 33.66 -21.67 -1.31
N THR A 40 33.16 -21.74 -2.54
CA THR A 40 33.19 -22.97 -3.35
C THR A 40 34.21 -22.83 -4.49
N PRO A 41 35.26 -23.66 -4.54
CA PRO A 41 36.21 -23.60 -5.64
C PRO A 41 35.56 -24.04 -6.95
N LEU A 42 35.91 -23.35 -8.04
CA LEU A 42 35.43 -23.65 -9.38
C LEU A 42 36.57 -24.26 -10.20
N SER A 43 36.29 -25.32 -10.96
CA SER A 43 37.32 -26.01 -11.77
C SER A 43 37.81 -25.20 -12.98
N TRP A 44 37.12 -24.12 -13.32
CA TRP A 44 37.34 -23.31 -14.52
C TRP A 44 37.63 -21.84 -14.20
N SER A 45 37.75 -21.48 -12.92
CA SER A 45 38.09 -20.13 -12.48
C SER A 45 39.09 -20.21 -11.33
N ASP A 46 39.99 -19.24 -11.30
CA ASP A 46 40.88 -18.96 -10.20
C ASP A 46 40.19 -18.21 -9.04
N HIS A 47 38.94 -17.78 -9.20
CA HIS A 47 38.06 -17.27 -8.16
C HIS A 47 37.13 -18.34 -7.57
N PHE A 48 36.80 -18.19 -6.29
CA PHE A 48 35.82 -19.02 -5.59
C PHE A 48 34.41 -18.44 -5.78
N LEU A 49 33.43 -19.32 -5.98
CA LEU A 49 32.03 -18.95 -5.90
C LEU A 49 31.67 -18.63 -4.44
N LEU A 50 31.32 -17.37 -4.19
CA LEU A 50 30.78 -16.94 -2.91
C LEU A 50 29.27 -17.16 -2.89
N SER A 51 28.81 -17.89 -1.88
CA SER A 51 27.39 -18.04 -1.57
C SER A 51 27.16 -17.54 -0.15
N LEU A 52 26.10 -16.78 0.06
CA LEU A 52 25.72 -16.29 1.39
C LEU A 52 24.21 -16.24 1.47
N ASP A 53 23.69 -16.56 2.65
CA ASP A 53 22.30 -16.35 2.98
C ASP A 53 22.15 -14.99 3.64
N PHE A 54 21.05 -14.30 3.37
CA PHE A 54 20.73 -13.09 4.09
C PHE A 54 19.27 -13.10 4.52
N ARG A 55 19.04 -12.83 5.80
CA ARG A 55 17.71 -12.60 6.37
C ARG A 55 17.51 -11.12 6.47
N THR A 56 16.48 -10.62 5.77
CA THR A 56 16.06 -9.23 5.92
C THR A 56 14.77 -9.16 6.72
N ALA A 57 14.63 -8.14 7.56
CA ALA A 57 13.32 -7.66 7.94
C ALA A 57 12.62 -7.21 6.65
N ILE A 58 11.80 -8.09 6.07
CA ILE A 58 11.25 -8.00 4.71
C ILE A 58 10.91 -6.54 4.37
N PRO A 59 11.69 -5.84 3.52
CA PRO A 59 11.39 -4.45 3.14
C PRO A 59 10.14 -4.36 2.25
N HIS A 60 9.58 -5.51 1.89
CA HIS A 60 8.44 -5.68 1.01
C HIS A 60 7.27 -6.39 1.71
N ARG A 61 7.13 -6.27 3.04
CA ARG A 61 5.91 -6.71 3.70
C ARG A 61 4.77 -5.85 3.16
N ARG A 62 4.09 -6.39 2.14
CA ARG A 62 2.78 -5.91 1.73
C ARG A 62 1.96 -5.91 3.01
N GLU A 63 1.28 -4.80 3.29
CA GLU A 63 0.29 -4.81 4.37
C GLU A 63 -0.60 -6.05 4.20
N ALA A 64 -1.05 -6.64 5.31
CA ALA A 64 -1.95 -7.77 5.21
C ALA A 64 -3.16 -7.37 4.35
N ASP A 65 -3.56 -8.24 3.43
CA ASP A 65 -4.76 -8.01 2.63
C ASP A 65 -5.94 -7.82 3.59
N GLN A 66 -6.64 -6.70 3.44
CA GLN A 66 -7.78 -6.37 4.29
C GLN A 66 -9.05 -6.79 3.57
N THR A 67 -9.84 -7.64 4.21
CA THR A 67 -11.19 -7.94 3.74
C THR A 67 -12.13 -6.86 4.25
N ILE A 68 -12.69 -6.08 3.34
CA ILE A 68 -13.71 -5.07 3.65
C ILE A 68 -15.05 -5.58 3.13
N TRP A 69 -16.10 -5.44 3.94
CA TRP A 69 -17.45 -5.78 3.52
C TRP A 69 -18.16 -4.52 3.03
N TYR A 70 -18.72 -4.58 1.83
CA TYR A 70 -19.41 -3.42 1.25
C TYR A 70 -20.58 -3.84 0.38
N ARG A 71 -21.49 -2.89 0.15
CA ARG A 71 -22.62 -3.02 -0.78
C ARG A 71 -22.34 -2.19 -2.02
N PRO A 72 -22.15 -2.79 -3.21
CA PRO A 72 -21.93 -2.03 -4.43
C PRO A 72 -23.19 -1.24 -4.79
N ARG A 73 -23.14 0.10 -4.72
CA ARG A 73 -24.29 0.97 -5.03
C ARG A 73 -24.91 0.71 -6.41
N ARG A 74 -24.08 0.34 -7.39
CA ARG A 74 -24.53 0.01 -8.76
C ARG A 74 -25.42 -1.23 -8.86
N LEU A 75 -25.45 -2.07 -7.82
CA LEU A 75 -26.28 -3.27 -7.75
C LEU A 75 -27.54 -3.04 -6.89
N MET A 76 -27.78 -1.80 -6.47
CA MET A 76 -29.01 -1.43 -5.78
C MET A 76 -30.15 -1.35 -6.80
N GLU A 77 -31.24 -2.06 -6.54
CA GLU A 77 -32.48 -2.00 -7.31
C GLU A 77 -33.55 -1.31 -6.46
N PRO A 78 -33.83 -0.01 -6.68
CA PRO A 78 -34.72 0.77 -5.83
C PRO A 78 -36.14 0.20 -5.74
N GLU A 79 -36.69 -0.27 -6.86
CA GLU A 79 -38.05 -0.80 -6.96
C GLU A 79 -38.18 -2.12 -6.20
N ARG A 80 -37.18 -2.98 -6.34
CA ARG A 80 -37.10 -4.24 -5.60
C ARG A 80 -36.91 -3.99 -4.11
N PHE A 81 -36.14 -2.97 -3.72
CA PHE A 81 -35.99 -2.56 -2.33
C PHE A 81 -37.31 -2.08 -1.71
N GLN A 82 -38.09 -1.26 -2.42
CA GLN A 82 -39.41 -0.85 -1.95
C GLN A 82 -40.35 -2.06 -1.78
N THR A 83 -40.31 -3.00 -2.73
CA THR A 83 -41.11 -4.23 -2.67
C THR A 83 -40.74 -5.09 -1.46
N GLU A 84 -39.44 -5.25 -1.18
CA GLU A 84 -38.94 -6.04 -0.04
C GLU A 84 -39.16 -5.37 1.31
N LEU A 85 -39.17 -4.03 1.34
CA LEU A 85 -39.45 -3.27 2.56
C LEU A 85 -40.92 -3.45 2.99
N GLY A 86 -41.82 -3.52 2.01
CA GLY A 86 -43.24 -3.71 2.24
C GLY A 86 -43.92 -2.55 2.99
N PRO A 87 -45.22 -2.65 3.27
CA PRO A 87 -45.92 -1.66 4.09
C PRO A 87 -45.47 -1.73 5.55
N ILE A 88 -45.50 -0.59 6.23
CA ILE A 88 -45.27 -0.54 7.68
C ILE A 88 -46.45 -1.26 8.36
N PRO A 89 -46.21 -2.28 9.20
CA PRO A 89 -47.27 -2.98 9.90
C PRO A 89 -48.12 -2.05 10.76
N GLU A 90 -49.45 -2.08 10.60
CA GLU A 90 -50.41 -1.32 11.40
C GLU A 90 -50.30 -1.59 12.91
N ALA A 91 -49.85 -2.80 13.29
CA ALA A 91 -49.58 -3.16 14.67
C ALA A 91 -48.56 -2.25 15.37
N LEU A 92 -47.72 -1.54 14.60
CA LEU A 92 -46.73 -0.61 15.13
C LEU A 92 -47.29 0.81 15.33
N ALA A 93 -48.49 1.13 14.83
CA ALA A 93 -49.06 2.48 14.84
C ALA A 93 -49.28 3.08 16.25
N HIS A 94 -49.33 2.23 17.28
CA HIS A 94 -49.47 2.64 18.69
C HIS A 94 -48.21 2.41 19.52
N SER A 95 -47.08 2.12 18.88
CA SER A 95 -45.79 1.89 19.54
C SER A 95 -45.07 3.20 19.86
N SER A 96 -44.12 3.16 20.80
CA SER A 96 -43.23 4.30 21.06
C SER A 96 -42.31 4.57 19.86
N ALA A 97 -41.77 5.79 19.79
CA ALA A 97 -40.85 6.19 18.73
C ALA A 97 -39.60 5.30 18.65
N GLU A 98 -39.10 4.82 19.79
CA GLU A 98 -37.93 3.93 19.87
C GLU A 98 -38.23 2.56 19.26
N VAL A 99 -39.39 1.98 19.59
CA VAL A 99 -39.85 0.70 19.00
C VAL A 99 -40.07 0.83 17.50
N LEU A 100 -40.59 1.96 17.03
CA LEU A 100 -40.76 2.26 15.61
C LEU A 100 -39.41 2.36 14.88
N ALA A 101 -38.43 3.07 15.46
CA ALA A 101 -37.09 3.21 14.88
C ALA A 101 -36.39 1.86 14.73
N GLU A 102 -36.44 1.02 15.78
CA GLU A 102 -35.85 -0.32 15.70
C GLU A 102 -36.56 -1.22 14.68
N ALA A 103 -37.88 -1.16 14.62
CA ALA A 103 -38.65 -1.95 13.66
C ALA A 103 -38.31 -1.55 12.22
N TRP A 104 -38.19 -0.24 11.96
CA TRP A 104 -37.73 0.28 10.69
C TRP A 104 -36.32 -0.18 10.36
N ASP A 105 -35.36 -0.03 11.28
CA ASP A 105 -33.97 -0.43 11.05
C ASP A 105 -33.85 -1.92 10.74
N ARG A 106 -34.59 -2.77 11.46
CA ARG A 106 -34.66 -4.21 11.18
C ARG A 106 -35.23 -4.50 9.79
N ALA A 107 -36.34 -3.87 9.42
CA ALA A 107 -36.99 -4.07 8.12
C ALA A 107 -36.07 -3.59 6.97
N ALA A 108 -35.52 -2.39 7.09
CA ALA A 108 -34.62 -1.80 6.09
C ALA A 108 -33.33 -2.60 5.94
N ALA A 109 -32.72 -3.06 7.04
CA ALA A 109 -31.54 -3.93 6.99
C ALA A 109 -31.86 -5.28 6.34
N GLY A 110 -33.02 -5.86 6.64
CA GLY A 110 -33.52 -7.09 6.02
C GLY A 110 -33.70 -6.95 4.51
N ALA A 111 -34.40 -5.90 4.07
CA ALA A 111 -34.60 -5.59 2.67
C ALA A 111 -33.26 -5.34 1.95
N LEU A 112 -32.35 -4.57 2.55
CA LEU A 112 -31.00 -4.35 2.00
C LEU A 112 -30.21 -5.65 1.83
N ASN A 113 -30.34 -6.59 2.77
CA ASN A 113 -29.69 -7.91 2.69
C ASN A 113 -30.21 -8.77 1.54
N ARG A 114 -31.50 -8.67 1.20
CA ARG A 114 -32.12 -9.41 0.10
C ARG A 114 -31.83 -8.79 -1.27
N VAL A 115 -31.84 -7.46 -1.35
CA VAL A 115 -31.62 -6.74 -2.60
C VAL A 115 -30.14 -6.64 -2.95
N VAL A 116 -29.30 -6.19 -2.01
CA VAL A 116 -27.88 -5.97 -2.26
C VAL A 116 -27.04 -6.50 -1.09
N PRO A 117 -26.85 -7.83 -0.96
CA PRO A 117 -26.12 -8.42 0.14
C PRO A 117 -24.69 -7.87 0.25
N LEU A 118 -24.14 -7.89 1.47
CA LEU A 118 -22.75 -7.54 1.68
C LEU A 118 -21.84 -8.48 0.90
N ARG A 119 -20.85 -7.91 0.23
CA ARG A 119 -19.85 -8.66 -0.53
C ARG A 119 -18.46 -8.39 0.03
N PRO A 120 -17.61 -9.42 0.13
CA PRO A 120 -16.24 -9.22 0.52
C PRO A 120 -15.48 -8.55 -0.62
N LEU A 121 -14.70 -7.53 -0.29
CA LEU A 121 -13.72 -6.90 -1.15
C LEU A 121 -12.34 -7.11 -0.52
N ILE A 122 -11.49 -7.84 -1.22
CA ILE A 122 -10.10 -7.98 -0.83
C ILE A 122 -9.37 -6.71 -1.25
N ARG A 123 -9.18 -5.79 -0.29
CA ARG A 123 -8.28 -4.66 -0.48
C ARG A 123 -6.87 -5.18 -0.29
N ARG A 124 -6.21 -5.44 -1.41
CA ARG A 124 -4.83 -5.90 -1.36
C ARG A 124 -3.97 -4.85 -0.65
N GLY A 125 -3.14 -5.28 0.30
CA GLY A 125 -2.30 -4.35 1.04
C GLY A 125 -1.39 -3.56 0.10
N SER A 126 -1.08 -2.32 0.47
CA SER A 126 -0.06 -1.59 -0.28
C SER A 126 1.31 -2.21 0.04
N ARG A 127 2.24 -2.14 -0.91
CA ARG A 127 3.66 -2.26 -0.54
C ARG A 127 3.99 -1.06 0.34
N ALA A 128 4.71 -1.30 1.43
CA ALA A 128 5.36 -0.21 2.15
C ALA A 128 6.20 0.57 1.13
N ALA A 129 6.01 1.88 1.08
CA ALA A 129 6.84 2.81 0.33
C ALA A 129 7.48 3.74 1.36
N PRO A 130 8.59 3.31 2.00
CA PRO A 130 9.22 4.08 3.08
C PRO A 130 9.66 5.47 2.62
N TRP A 131 10.02 5.59 1.34
CA TRP A 131 10.33 6.84 0.64
C TRP A 131 9.11 7.71 0.32
N PHE A 132 7.88 7.21 0.49
CA PHE A 132 6.66 7.95 0.19
C PHE A 132 6.13 8.64 1.46
N THR A 133 6.76 9.76 1.78
CA THR A 133 6.45 10.58 2.96
C THR A 133 5.07 11.23 2.88
N ARG A 134 4.55 11.69 4.03
CA ARG A 134 3.25 12.37 4.11
C ARG A 134 3.25 13.63 3.25
N GLU A 135 4.38 14.32 3.23
CA GLU A 135 4.67 15.53 2.47
C GLU A 135 4.54 15.24 0.96
N LEU A 136 5.17 14.18 0.45
CA LEU A 136 4.97 13.73 -0.94
C LEU A 136 3.49 13.38 -1.24
N GLY A 137 2.79 12.82 -0.26
CA GLY A 137 1.34 12.58 -0.32
C GLY A 137 0.52 13.87 -0.46
N GLU A 138 0.85 14.90 0.30
CA GLU A 138 0.23 16.22 0.22
C GLU A 138 0.52 16.91 -1.10
N MET A 139 1.75 16.81 -1.59
CA MET A 139 2.11 17.33 -2.92
C MET A 139 1.29 16.68 -4.03
N LYS A 140 1.07 15.35 -3.99
CA LYS A 140 0.17 14.68 -4.95
C LYS A 140 -1.28 15.17 -4.83
N ARG A 141 -1.79 15.41 -3.63
CA ARG A 141 -3.15 15.96 -3.42
C ARG A 141 -3.27 17.36 -3.98
N LEU A 142 -2.30 18.23 -3.70
CA LEU A 142 -2.26 19.60 -4.21
C LEU A 142 -2.18 19.63 -5.74
N LYS A 143 -1.34 18.77 -6.34
CA LYS A 143 -1.29 18.58 -7.80
C LYS A 143 -2.68 18.33 -8.38
N ARG A 144 -3.45 17.37 -7.83
CA ARG A 144 -4.80 17.04 -8.31
C ARG A 144 -5.77 18.22 -8.18
N ARG A 145 -5.68 19.02 -7.11
CA ARG A 145 -6.50 20.24 -6.93
C ARG A 145 -6.18 21.29 -7.99
N LEU A 146 -4.89 21.55 -8.24
CA LEU A 146 -4.44 22.47 -9.28
C LEU A 146 -4.89 22.00 -10.68
N GLU A 147 -4.77 20.70 -10.97
CA GLU A 147 -5.26 20.13 -12.23
C GLU A 147 -6.78 20.29 -12.38
N SER A 148 -7.56 20.05 -11.31
CA SER A 148 -9.01 20.25 -11.34
C SER A 148 -9.38 21.71 -11.57
N SER A 149 -8.68 22.66 -10.92
CA SER A 149 -8.86 24.09 -11.16
C SER A 149 -8.54 24.47 -12.61
N TRP A 150 -7.40 24.01 -13.14
CA TRP A 150 -7.02 24.25 -14.54
C TRP A 150 -8.01 23.64 -15.55
N ARG A 151 -8.59 22.46 -15.28
CA ARG A 151 -9.62 21.88 -16.16
C ARG A 151 -10.85 22.77 -16.29
N VAL A 152 -11.19 23.51 -15.22
CA VAL A 152 -12.33 24.44 -15.20
C VAL A 152 -11.97 25.75 -15.87
N SER A 153 -10.86 26.38 -15.47
CA SER A 153 -10.48 27.71 -15.96
C SER A 153 -9.88 27.71 -17.37
N ARG A 154 -9.19 26.63 -17.75
CA ARG A 154 -8.34 26.49 -18.94
C ARG A 154 -7.31 27.62 -19.13
N SER A 155 -6.97 28.33 -18.05
CA SER A 155 -6.05 29.45 -18.09
C SER A 155 -4.60 28.99 -18.20
N GLU A 156 -3.74 29.79 -18.86
CA GLU A 156 -2.31 29.49 -18.95
C GLU A 156 -1.60 29.74 -17.60
N SER A 157 -2.12 30.63 -16.76
CA SER A 157 -1.63 30.83 -15.38
C SER A 157 -1.81 29.57 -14.53
N ASP A 158 -2.99 28.93 -14.56
CA ASP A 158 -3.24 27.71 -13.79
C ASP A 158 -2.43 26.53 -14.34
N ARG A 159 -2.24 26.50 -15.66
CA ARG A 159 -1.34 25.54 -16.31
C ARG A 159 0.10 25.70 -15.83
N ALA A 160 0.58 26.94 -15.70
CA ALA A 160 1.92 27.24 -15.20
C ALA A 160 2.09 26.80 -13.74
N LEU A 161 1.06 27.01 -12.90
CA LEU A 161 1.03 26.54 -11.51
C LEU A 161 1.10 25.01 -11.40
N VAL A 162 0.31 24.28 -12.21
CA VAL A 162 0.39 22.81 -12.27
C VAL A 162 1.80 22.37 -12.66
N ARG A 163 2.40 22.97 -13.71
CA ARG A 163 3.75 22.61 -14.17
C ARG A 163 4.81 22.90 -13.12
N ALA A 164 4.75 24.05 -12.46
CA ALA A 164 5.68 24.42 -11.39
C ALA A 164 5.60 23.43 -10.23
N HIS A 165 4.38 23.07 -9.82
CA HIS A 165 4.15 22.12 -8.74
C HIS A 165 4.62 20.70 -9.09
N VAL A 166 4.41 20.26 -10.34
CA VAL A 166 4.94 18.97 -10.83
C VAL A 166 6.48 18.96 -10.78
N ARG A 167 7.15 20.05 -11.16
CA ARG A 167 8.62 20.15 -11.05
C ARG A 167 9.09 20.08 -9.60
N ALA A 168 8.47 20.83 -8.69
CA ALA A 168 8.80 20.79 -7.27
C ALA A 168 8.63 19.38 -6.69
N TYR A 169 7.55 18.68 -7.08
CA TYR A 169 7.31 17.29 -6.67
C TYR A 169 8.40 16.34 -7.17
N LEU A 170 8.86 16.47 -8.42
CA LEU A 170 9.93 15.64 -8.96
C LEU A 170 11.28 15.88 -8.28
N VAL A 171 11.57 17.12 -7.87
CA VAL A 171 12.76 17.43 -7.08
C VAL A 171 12.66 16.81 -5.68
N ALA A 172 11.51 16.96 -5.02
CA ALA A 172 11.29 16.38 -3.69
C ALA A 172 11.43 14.85 -3.68
N ILE A 173 10.87 14.15 -4.68
CA ILE A 173 11.05 12.68 -4.81
C ILE A 173 12.52 12.29 -4.94
N LYS A 174 13.32 13.07 -5.67
CA LYS A 174 14.74 12.74 -5.89
C LYS A 174 15.62 13.01 -4.66
N ALA A 175 15.10 13.75 -3.68
CA ALA A 175 15.80 14.08 -2.45
C ALA A 175 15.55 13.06 -1.33
N GLU A 176 14.63 12.12 -1.53
CA GLU A 176 14.32 10.97 -0.67
C GLU A 176 15.06 9.72 -1.17
#